data_AF-A0A6V8CR29-F1
#
_entry.id   AF-A0A6V8CR29-F1
#
_cell.length_a   1.000
_cell.length_b   1.000
_cell.length_c   1.000
_cell.angle_alpha   90.00
_cell.angle_beta   90.00
_cell.angle_gamma   90.00
#
_symmetry.space_group_name_H-M   'P 1'
#
loop_
_entity.id
_entity.type
_entity.pdbx_description
1 polymer ?
#
loop_
_entity_poly.entity_id
_entity_poly.type
_entity_poly.pdbx_seq_one_letter_code
_entity_poly.pdbx_strand_id
1 'polypeptide(L)'
;MFDDSAYIAPETMPLATIPSPMIDAWSVVFLALALFVVITGLLAAYAPSSGLQRYKNRFFVPVSPFVLTAFVYLFMAYLSSGVFDESWWSDPRQDDAYATFWMWIFLAFNLHIFAAPQRDIDAHLGAGNGRSKALAWSIGVAIAILVLVTALLMHNQQTPDQTAVKTSLWLVGWMAALMAGVLLLPLLGFDDGSRPELNWVRWSLMFGPLLWFLVFEHAPFLLLGSWIAVMMTTPLSWLLEESAASPRPPHIAMIALLAVVTIVFAITSGEGLRYTIPMGASLCVVSSMLDLRHATSSRQ
;
A
#
# COMPACT_ATOMS: atom_id res chain seq x y z
N MET A 1 24.06 -42.39 -37.78
CA MET A 1 24.84 -42.31 -36.51
C MET A 1 24.94 -40.83 -36.22
N PHE A 2 24.37 -40.36 -35.10
CA PHE A 2 24.42 -38.94 -34.76
C PHE A 2 25.84 -38.56 -34.31
N ASP A 3 26.25 -37.33 -34.59
CA ASP A 3 27.59 -36.82 -34.29
C ASP A 3 27.69 -36.46 -32.81
N ASP A 4 28.42 -37.27 -32.05
CA ASP A 4 28.57 -37.12 -30.60
C ASP A 4 29.39 -35.87 -30.20
N SER A 5 30.01 -35.16 -31.17
CA SER A 5 30.72 -33.90 -30.92
C SER A 5 29.79 -32.72 -30.56
N ALA A 6 28.48 -32.86 -30.77
CA ALA A 6 27.48 -31.88 -30.38
C ALA A 6 27.10 -31.95 -28.88
N TYR A 7 27.50 -33.00 -28.16
CA TYR A 7 27.32 -33.09 -26.72
C TYR A 7 28.46 -32.38 -26.00
N ILE A 8 28.11 -31.44 -25.12
CA ILE A 8 29.07 -30.71 -24.28
C ILE A 8 29.88 -31.72 -23.47
N ALA A 9 31.17 -31.84 -23.79
CA ALA A 9 32.08 -32.72 -23.05
C ALA A 9 32.11 -32.26 -21.58
N PRO A 10 31.93 -33.15 -20.58
CA PRO A 10 31.81 -32.77 -19.16
C PRO A 10 32.96 -31.91 -18.64
N GLU A 11 34.14 -32.08 -19.21
CA GLU A 11 35.36 -31.34 -18.94
C GLU A 11 35.36 -29.87 -19.40
N THR A 12 34.38 -29.46 -20.21
CA THR A 12 34.14 -28.05 -20.58
C THR A 12 33.13 -27.34 -19.69
N MET A 13 32.50 -28.07 -18.75
CA MET A 13 31.64 -27.42 -17.77
C MET A 13 32.49 -26.58 -16.80
N PRO A 14 32.06 -25.36 -16.45
CA PRO A 14 32.77 -24.56 -15.47
C PRO A 14 32.87 -25.33 -14.15
N LEU A 15 34.08 -25.76 -13.79
CA LEU A 15 34.41 -26.37 -12.50
C LEU A 15 34.40 -25.35 -11.34
N ALA A 16 34.09 -24.09 -11.65
CA ALA A 16 33.85 -23.08 -10.64
C ALA A 16 32.65 -23.52 -9.79
N THR A 17 32.91 -23.90 -8.56
CA THR A 17 31.86 -24.09 -7.56
C THR A 17 31.01 -22.84 -7.52
N ILE A 18 29.74 -22.95 -7.92
CA ILE A 18 28.76 -21.90 -7.67
C ILE A 18 28.78 -21.70 -6.15
N PRO A 19 29.21 -20.53 -5.65
CA PRO A 19 29.23 -20.30 -4.22
C PRO A 19 27.83 -20.53 -3.69
N SER A 20 27.69 -21.41 -2.70
CA SER A 20 26.42 -21.57 -2.01
C SER A 20 26.01 -20.20 -1.48
N PRO A 21 24.74 -19.77 -1.67
CA PRO A 21 24.30 -18.51 -1.12
C PRO A 21 24.58 -18.51 0.39
N MET A 22 25.36 -17.54 0.87
CA MET A 22 25.55 -17.32 2.30
C MET A 22 24.25 -16.78 2.86
N ILE A 23 23.45 -17.66 3.46
CA ILE A 23 22.21 -17.28 4.14
C ILE A 23 22.55 -17.00 5.60
N ASP A 24 22.54 -15.73 5.99
CA ASP A 24 22.68 -15.33 7.40
C ASP A 24 21.42 -15.72 8.19
N ALA A 25 21.57 -16.11 9.46
CA ALA A 25 20.45 -16.51 10.31
C ALA A 25 19.40 -15.39 10.45
N TRP A 26 19.83 -14.12 10.48
CA TRP A 26 18.90 -12.99 10.53
C TRP A 26 18.09 -12.83 9.24
N SER A 27 18.66 -13.16 8.08
CA SER A 27 17.93 -13.13 6.81
C SER A 27 16.76 -14.14 6.79
N VAL A 28 16.94 -15.30 7.45
CA VAL A 28 15.88 -16.30 7.61
C VAL A 28 14.79 -15.81 8.56
N VAL A 29 15.17 -15.25 9.71
CA VAL A 29 14.21 -14.68 10.68
C VAL A 29 13.39 -13.56 10.03
N PHE A 30 14.06 -12.70 9.27
CA PHE A 30 13.45 -11.58 8.59
C PHE A 30 12.47 -12.02 7.50
N LEU A 31 12.85 -13.00 6.68
CA LEU A 31 11.96 -13.62 5.71
C LEU A 31 10.76 -14.29 6.38
N ALA A 32 10.97 -15.03 7.47
CA ALA A 32 9.89 -15.69 8.20
C ALA A 32 8.89 -14.67 8.78
N LEU A 33 9.37 -13.55 9.32
CA LEU A 33 8.52 -12.45 9.80
C LEU A 33 7.74 -11.80 8.66
N ALA A 34 8.37 -11.54 7.51
CA ALA A 34 7.70 -10.97 6.36
C ALA A 34 6.61 -11.92 5.81
N LEU A 35 6.92 -13.20 5.66
CA LEU A 35 5.93 -14.22 5.27
C LEU A 35 4.79 -14.30 6.27
N PHE A 36 5.09 -14.27 7.57
CA PHE A 36 4.08 -14.25 8.61
C PHE A 36 3.12 -13.08 8.44
N VAL A 37 3.63 -11.84 8.32
CA VAL A 37 2.74 -10.67 8.16
C VAL A 37 2.00 -10.67 6.81
N VAL A 38 2.60 -11.15 5.72
CA VAL A 38 1.89 -11.24 4.43
C VAL A 38 0.73 -12.23 4.54
N ILE A 39 0.99 -13.44 5.05
CA ILE A 39 -0.01 -14.51 5.15
C ILE A 39 -1.12 -14.10 6.12
N THR A 40 -0.79 -13.56 7.29
CA THR A 40 -1.83 -13.11 8.24
C THR A 40 -2.66 -11.97 7.70
N GLY A 41 -2.05 -11.06 6.90
CA GLY A 41 -2.77 -9.97 6.26
C GLY A 41 -3.77 -10.46 5.23
N LEU A 42 -3.37 -11.40 4.36
CA LEU A 42 -4.27 -12.03 3.38
C LEU A 42 -5.41 -12.78 4.05
N LEU A 43 -5.11 -13.55 5.10
CA LEU A 43 -6.12 -14.23 5.89
C LEU A 43 -7.07 -13.24 6.58
N ALA A 44 -6.57 -12.14 7.16
CA ALA A 44 -7.41 -11.13 7.79
C ALA A 44 -8.36 -10.46 6.79
N ALA A 45 -7.90 -10.20 5.55
CA ALA A 45 -8.72 -9.61 4.51
C ALA A 45 -9.86 -10.55 4.04
N TYR A 46 -9.56 -11.84 3.82
CA TYR A 46 -10.47 -12.76 3.12
C TYR A 46 -11.04 -13.92 3.94
N ALA A 47 -10.53 -14.22 5.13
CA ALA A 47 -11.02 -15.36 5.90
C ALA A 47 -12.53 -15.22 6.21
N PRO A 48 -13.29 -16.33 6.23
CA PRO A 48 -14.68 -16.32 6.63
C PRO A 48 -14.84 -15.70 8.03
N SER A 49 -15.80 -14.81 8.19
CA SER A 49 -16.06 -14.12 9.47
C SER A 49 -16.78 -14.98 10.51
N SER A 50 -16.94 -16.29 10.25
CA SER A 50 -17.60 -17.24 11.14
C SER A 50 -16.84 -17.35 12.46
N GLY A 51 -17.45 -16.87 13.55
CA GLY A 51 -16.88 -16.82 14.90
C GLY A 51 -16.48 -15.42 15.40
N LEU A 52 -16.37 -14.43 14.50
CA LEU A 52 -16.01 -13.04 14.84
C LEU A 52 -17.20 -12.15 15.21
N GLN A 53 -18.44 -12.67 15.31
CA GLN A 53 -19.58 -11.88 15.76
C GLN A 53 -19.36 -11.21 17.14
N ARG A 54 -18.56 -11.84 18.02
CA ARG A 54 -18.15 -11.27 19.32
C ARG A 54 -17.32 -9.99 19.21
N TYR A 55 -16.78 -9.68 18.04
CA TYR A 55 -15.86 -8.57 17.80
C TYR A 55 -16.43 -7.48 16.91
N LYS A 56 -17.72 -7.53 16.56
CA LYS A 56 -18.40 -6.49 15.76
C LYS A 56 -18.50 -5.11 16.43
N ASN A 57 -18.05 -4.96 17.68
CA ASN A 57 -17.99 -3.69 18.41
C ASN A 57 -16.51 -3.32 18.69
N ARG A 58 -15.66 -3.29 17.67
CA ARG A 58 -14.25 -2.91 17.82
C ARG A 58 -14.06 -1.45 17.41
N PHE A 59 -13.49 -0.67 18.32
CA PHE A 59 -13.08 0.73 18.07
C PHE A 59 -11.62 0.86 17.61
N PHE A 60 -10.95 -0.26 17.32
CA PHE A 60 -9.52 -0.35 17.01
C PHE A 60 -9.28 -1.31 15.84
N VAL A 61 -8.17 -1.10 15.12
CA VAL A 61 -7.76 -1.94 13.98
C VAL A 61 -7.57 -3.39 14.44
N PRO A 62 -8.10 -4.39 13.72
CA PRO A 62 -8.06 -5.81 14.12
C PRO A 62 -6.68 -6.45 13.93
N VAL A 63 -5.59 -5.77 14.30
CA VAL A 63 -4.23 -6.28 14.25
C VAL A 63 -3.85 -6.88 15.60
N SER A 64 -3.30 -8.10 15.60
CA SER A 64 -2.81 -8.70 16.85
C SER A 64 -1.58 -7.93 17.38
N PRO A 65 -1.36 -7.89 18.70
CA PRO A 65 -0.16 -7.27 19.28
C PRO A 65 1.13 -7.83 18.67
N PHE A 66 1.17 -9.15 18.38
CA PHE A 66 2.31 -9.79 17.72
C PHE A 66 2.60 -9.22 16.33
N VAL A 67 1.56 -9.03 15.51
CA VAL A 67 1.72 -8.43 14.17
C VAL A 67 2.16 -6.97 14.29
N LEU A 68 1.63 -6.22 15.26
CA LEU A 68 2.08 -4.84 15.51
C LEU A 68 3.56 -4.80 15.90
N THR A 69 4.00 -5.67 16.82
CA THR A 69 5.41 -5.79 17.22
C THR A 69 6.29 -6.21 16.05
N ALA A 70 5.82 -7.14 15.21
CA ALA A 70 6.52 -7.54 13.99
C ALA A 70 6.69 -6.35 13.03
N PHE A 71 5.64 -5.55 12.79
CA PHE A 71 5.77 -4.34 11.99
C PHE A 71 6.73 -3.33 12.62
N VAL A 72 6.66 -3.08 13.92
CA VAL A 72 7.62 -2.17 14.59
C VAL A 72 9.06 -2.64 14.34
N TYR A 73 9.34 -3.93 14.50
CA TYR A 73 10.66 -4.48 14.20
C TYR A 73 11.04 -4.32 12.72
N LEU A 74 10.13 -4.63 11.79
CA LEU A 74 10.36 -4.48 10.35
C LEU A 74 10.60 -3.00 9.97
N PHE A 75 9.86 -2.04 10.52
CA PHE A 75 10.09 -0.62 10.29
C PHE A 75 11.43 -0.13 10.87
N MET A 76 11.88 -0.69 12.00
CA MET A 76 13.22 -0.41 12.52
C MET A 76 14.31 -0.95 11.60
N ALA A 77 14.14 -2.18 11.09
CA ALA A 77 15.05 -2.78 10.11
C ALA A 77 15.05 -2.01 8.77
N TYR A 78 13.90 -1.45 8.36
CA TYR A 78 13.78 -0.59 7.18
C TYR A 78 14.67 0.64 7.29
N LEU A 79 14.62 1.33 8.42
CA LEU A 79 15.43 2.52 8.66
C LEU A 79 16.94 2.25 8.58
N SER A 80 17.38 1.03 8.90
CA SER A 80 18.78 0.59 8.79
C SER A 80 19.17 0.04 7.42
N SER A 81 18.22 -0.16 6.51
CA SER A 81 18.47 -0.88 5.25
C SER A 81 19.09 -0.05 4.13
N GLY A 82 19.03 1.29 4.22
CA GLY A 82 19.47 2.20 3.14
C GLY A 82 18.52 2.25 1.93
N VAL A 83 17.51 1.38 1.88
CA VAL A 83 16.55 1.37 0.77
C VAL A 83 15.63 2.60 0.83
N PHE A 84 15.56 3.31 -0.30
CA PHE A 84 14.83 4.57 -0.48
C PHE A 84 15.36 5.76 0.35
N ASP A 85 16.62 5.71 0.79
CA ASP A 85 17.33 6.90 1.24
C ASP A 85 17.74 7.79 0.06
N GLU A 86 18.30 8.97 0.35
CA GLU A 86 18.71 9.94 -0.68
C GLU A 86 19.72 9.34 -1.69
N SER A 87 20.66 8.52 -1.21
CA SER A 87 21.71 7.93 -2.04
C SER A 87 21.19 6.83 -2.94
N TRP A 88 20.17 6.08 -2.49
CA TRP A 88 19.55 4.99 -3.23
C TRP A 88 18.92 5.45 -4.54
N TRP A 89 18.42 6.69 -4.60
CA TRP A 89 17.79 7.25 -5.82
C TRP A 89 18.77 7.50 -6.97
N SER A 90 20.08 7.45 -6.72
CA SER A 90 21.09 7.55 -7.77
C SER A 90 21.20 6.28 -8.62
N ASP A 91 20.94 5.11 -8.03
CA ASP A 91 20.84 3.81 -8.72
C ASP A 91 19.80 2.90 -8.04
N PRO A 92 18.50 3.10 -8.32
CA PRO A 92 17.41 2.30 -7.74
C PRO A 92 17.51 0.78 -8.01
N ARG A 93 18.30 0.36 -9.01
CA ARG A 93 18.39 -1.05 -9.42
C ARG A 93 19.51 -1.81 -8.71
N GLN A 94 20.39 -1.12 -7.98
CA GLN A 94 21.51 -1.74 -7.27
C GLN A 94 21.06 -2.78 -6.23
N ASP A 95 19.91 -2.55 -5.57
CA ASP A 95 19.36 -3.38 -4.48
C ASP A 95 17.94 -3.87 -4.77
N ASP A 96 17.65 -4.22 -6.02
CA ASP A 96 16.29 -4.54 -6.51
C ASP A 96 15.57 -5.62 -5.67
N ALA A 97 16.32 -6.63 -5.18
CA ALA A 97 15.78 -7.68 -4.32
C ALA A 97 15.34 -7.16 -2.93
N TYR A 98 16.15 -6.32 -2.29
CA TYR A 98 15.82 -5.74 -0.98
C TYR A 98 14.68 -4.71 -1.10
N ALA A 99 14.69 -3.90 -2.16
CA ALA A 99 13.61 -2.96 -2.44
C ALA A 99 12.28 -3.68 -2.71
N THR A 100 12.31 -4.74 -3.52
CA THR A 100 11.13 -5.59 -3.78
C THR A 100 10.61 -6.20 -2.48
N PHE A 101 11.51 -6.69 -1.63
CA PHE A 101 11.14 -7.25 -0.33
C PHE A 101 10.43 -6.21 0.57
N TRP A 102 10.91 -4.97 0.61
CA TRP A 102 10.23 -3.89 1.34
C TRP A 102 8.86 -3.55 0.77
N MET A 103 8.72 -3.55 -0.56
CA MET A 103 7.42 -3.33 -1.20
C MET A 103 6.40 -4.42 -0.82
N TRP A 104 6.83 -5.68 -0.64
CA TRP A 104 6.00 -6.74 -0.09
C TRP A 104 5.60 -6.52 1.37
N ILE A 105 6.50 -5.99 2.19
CA ILE A 105 6.19 -5.63 3.58
C ILE A 105 5.16 -4.49 3.63
N PHE A 106 5.29 -3.47 2.79
CA PHE A 106 4.32 -2.38 2.72
C PHE A 106 2.96 -2.87 2.21
N LEU A 107 2.96 -3.84 1.31
CA LEU A 107 1.73 -4.52 0.92
C LEU A 107 1.10 -5.27 2.11
N ALA A 108 1.90 -6.02 2.88
CA ALA A 108 1.40 -6.69 4.09
C ALA A 108 0.83 -5.71 5.11
N PHE A 109 1.45 -4.54 5.25
CA PHE A 109 0.93 -3.44 6.05
C PHE A 109 -0.43 -2.97 5.53
N ASN A 110 -0.55 -2.73 4.22
CA ASN A 110 -1.81 -2.32 3.59
C ASN A 110 -2.95 -3.30 3.86
N LEU A 111 -2.68 -4.61 3.80
CA LEU A 111 -3.67 -5.65 4.06
C LEU A 111 -4.22 -5.58 5.50
N HIS A 112 -3.36 -5.33 6.48
CA HIS A 112 -3.77 -5.25 7.88
C HIS A 112 -4.45 -3.93 8.25
N ILE A 113 -3.94 -2.82 7.72
CA ILE A 113 -4.37 -1.48 8.12
C ILE A 113 -5.55 -0.98 7.31
N PHE A 114 -5.68 -1.38 6.05
CA PHE A 114 -6.77 -0.96 5.19
C PHE A 114 -7.74 -2.09 4.87
N ALA A 115 -7.28 -3.17 4.23
CA ALA A 115 -8.18 -4.17 3.67
C ALA A 115 -9.07 -4.84 4.74
N ALA A 116 -8.49 -5.25 5.87
CA ALA A 116 -9.24 -5.86 6.96
C ALA A 116 -10.27 -4.90 7.60
N PRO A 117 -9.92 -3.66 8.02
CA PRO A 117 -10.89 -2.67 8.49
C PRO A 117 -11.97 -2.29 7.49
N GLN A 118 -11.62 -2.14 6.22
CA GLN A 118 -12.54 -1.66 5.18
C GLN A 118 -13.70 -2.62 4.96
N ARG A 119 -13.47 -3.92 5.10
CA ARG A 119 -14.54 -4.92 5.06
C ARG A 119 -15.64 -4.68 6.11
N ASP A 120 -15.24 -4.26 7.31
CA ASP A 120 -16.19 -3.92 8.37
C ASP A 120 -16.81 -2.54 8.13
N ILE A 121 -16.04 -1.56 7.67
CA ILE A 121 -16.51 -0.20 7.39
C ILE A 121 -17.54 -0.18 6.25
N ASP A 122 -17.24 -0.82 5.12
CA ASP A 122 -18.05 -0.75 3.90
C ASP A 122 -19.42 -1.45 4.07
N ALA A 123 -19.55 -2.34 5.05
CA ALA A 123 -20.83 -2.92 5.44
C ALA A 123 -21.81 -1.87 6.01
N HIS A 124 -21.32 -0.70 6.44
CA HIS A 124 -22.10 0.40 7.00
C HIS A 124 -22.44 1.50 5.97
N LEU A 125 -21.98 1.37 4.72
CA LEU A 125 -22.34 2.28 3.63
C LEU A 125 -23.74 1.94 3.10
N GLY A 126 -24.64 2.93 2.99
CA GLY A 126 -26.08 2.73 2.77
C GLY A 126 -26.50 2.34 1.34
N ALA A 127 -27.73 1.87 1.12
CA ALA A 127 -28.04 1.03 -0.04
C ALA A 127 -28.29 1.71 -1.42
N GLY A 128 -28.00 2.99 -1.69
CA GLY A 128 -28.07 3.40 -3.11
C GLY A 128 -27.93 4.85 -3.55
N ASN A 129 -28.26 5.85 -2.74
CA ASN A 129 -28.24 7.23 -3.28
C ASN A 129 -26.88 7.91 -3.09
N GLY A 130 -26.33 8.44 -4.19
CA GLY A 130 -25.02 9.11 -4.20
C GLY A 130 -23.80 8.19 -4.41
N ARG A 131 -23.97 6.86 -4.52
CA ARG A 131 -22.84 5.90 -4.67
C ARG A 131 -21.95 6.19 -5.88
N SER A 132 -22.53 6.39 -7.06
CA SER A 132 -21.75 6.69 -8.28
C SER A 132 -21.02 8.02 -8.17
N LYS A 133 -21.63 9.02 -7.51
CA LYS A 133 -21.00 10.32 -7.23
C LYS A 133 -19.83 10.15 -6.25
N ALA A 134 -20.03 9.41 -5.17
CA ALA A 134 -19.00 9.10 -4.19
C ALA A 134 -17.81 8.35 -4.80
N LEU A 135 -18.08 7.38 -5.67
CA LEU A 135 -17.04 6.65 -6.41
C LEU A 135 -16.25 7.59 -7.35
N ALA A 136 -16.94 8.39 -8.16
CA ALA A 136 -16.29 9.32 -9.09
C ALA A 136 -15.40 10.34 -8.36
N TRP A 137 -15.89 10.91 -7.25
CA TRP A 137 -15.08 11.80 -6.41
C TRP A 137 -13.93 11.08 -5.73
N SER A 138 -14.11 9.83 -5.28
CA SER A 138 -13.03 9.04 -4.67
C SER A 138 -11.89 8.78 -5.65
N ILE A 139 -12.21 8.43 -6.90
CA ILE A 139 -11.21 8.25 -7.96
C ILE A 139 -10.55 9.59 -8.29
N GLY A 140 -11.33 10.66 -8.49
CA GLY A 140 -10.81 11.98 -8.84
C GLY A 140 -9.87 12.56 -7.78
N VAL A 141 -10.28 12.47 -6.49
CA VAL A 141 -9.46 12.90 -5.35
C VAL A 141 -8.23 12.01 -5.21
N ALA A 142 -8.35 10.70 -5.37
CA ALA A 142 -7.21 9.78 -5.32
C ALA A 142 -6.17 10.13 -6.40
N ILE A 143 -6.59 10.33 -7.65
CA ILE A 143 -5.69 10.73 -8.75
C ILE A 143 -5.04 12.08 -8.45
N ALA A 144 -5.80 13.08 -7.98
CA ALA A 144 -5.26 14.39 -7.65
C ALA A 144 -4.19 14.32 -6.55
N ILE A 145 -4.45 13.54 -5.48
CA ILE A 145 -3.49 13.30 -4.39
C ILE A 145 -2.26 12.57 -4.92
N LEU A 146 -2.44 11.52 -5.73
CA LEU A 146 -1.34 10.77 -6.32
C LEU A 146 -0.44 11.69 -7.17
N VAL A 147 -1.01 12.51 -8.06
CA VAL A 147 -0.23 13.46 -8.87
C VAL A 147 0.53 14.42 -7.97
N LEU A 148 -0.16 15.07 -7.02
CA LEU A 148 0.43 16.09 -6.17
C LEU A 148 1.57 15.52 -5.32
N VAL A 149 1.32 14.44 -4.58
CA VAL A 149 2.28 13.87 -3.63
C VAL A 149 3.46 13.26 -4.37
N THR A 150 3.22 12.51 -5.45
CA THR A 150 4.30 11.87 -6.23
C THR A 150 5.20 12.94 -6.86
N ALA A 151 4.62 13.98 -7.47
CA ALA A 151 5.38 15.07 -8.06
C ALA A 151 6.24 15.81 -7.02
N LEU A 152 5.67 16.10 -5.84
CA LEU A 152 6.39 16.79 -4.75
C LEU A 152 7.56 15.96 -4.24
N LEU A 153 7.36 14.66 -3.98
CA LEU A 153 8.41 13.79 -3.46
C LEU A 153 9.54 13.59 -4.47
N MET A 154 9.21 13.35 -5.75
CA MET A 154 10.21 13.22 -6.82
C MET A 154 11.00 14.50 -7.01
N HIS A 155 10.34 15.66 -6.96
CA HIS A 155 11.02 16.95 -7.06
C HIS A 155 11.99 17.17 -5.90
N ASN A 156 11.59 16.81 -4.68
CA ASN A 156 12.41 16.99 -3.49
C ASN A 156 13.65 16.08 -3.46
N GLN A 157 13.56 14.87 -4.01
CA GLN A 157 14.65 13.90 -4.03
C GLN A 157 15.65 14.09 -5.18
N GLN A 158 15.53 15.18 -5.95
CA GLN A 158 16.42 15.50 -7.08
C GLN A 158 16.69 14.29 -7.99
N THR A 159 15.64 13.50 -8.28
CA THR A 159 15.77 12.36 -9.18
C THR A 159 16.46 12.82 -10.47
N PRO A 160 17.36 12.02 -11.07
CA PRO A 160 18.22 12.46 -12.20
C PRO A 160 17.45 13.08 -13.38
N ASP A 161 16.17 12.72 -13.47
CA ASP A 161 15.23 13.29 -14.39
C ASP A 161 14.76 14.68 -13.92
N GLN A 162 15.24 15.75 -14.57
CA GLN A 162 14.75 17.15 -14.39
C GLN A 162 13.26 17.32 -14.74
N THR A 163 12.52 16.23 -14.96
CA THR A 163 11.12 16.19 -15.34
C THR A 163 10.24 15.47 -14.32
N ALA A 164 10.49 15.63 -13.02
CA ALA A 164 9.70 15.05 -11.92
C ALA A 164 8.17 15.08 -12.14
N VAL A 165 7.63 16.19 -12.66
CA VAL A 165 6.20 16.33 -12.99
C VAL A 165 5.75 15.44 -14.15
N LYS A 166 6.58 15.28 -15.20
CA LYS A 166 6.25 14.40 -16.34
C LYS A 166 6.26 12.94 -15.91
N THR A 167 7.29 12.53 -15.18
CA THR A 167 7.45 11.16 -14.70
C THR A 167 6.38 10.82 -13.66
N SER A 168 6.00 11.76 -12.78
CA SER A 168 4.87 11.57 -11.88
C SER A 168 3.55 11.42 -12.64
N LEU A 169 3.28 12.25 -13.66
CA LEU A 169 2.08 12.11 -14.48
C LEU A 169 2.04 10.78 -15.23
N TRP A 170 3.18 10.29 -15.71
CA TRP A 170 3.29 8.99 -16.36
C TRP A 170 2.97 7.84 -15.40
N LEU A 171 3.58 7.81 -14.21
CA LEU A 171 3.32 6.80 -13.18
C LEU A 171 1.86 6.83 -12.73
N VAL A 172 1.32 8.01 -12.46
CA VAL A 172 -0.07 8.16 -12.03
C VAL A 172 -1.06 7.85 -13.16
N GLY A 173 -0.67 8.07 -14.42
CA GLY A 173 -1.44 7.62 -15.58
C GLY A 173 -1.60 6.10 -15.60
N TRP A 174 -0.54 5.34 -15.32
CA TRP A 174 -0.62 3.89 -15.17
C TRP A 174 -1.45 3.45 -13.96
N MET A 175 -1.36 4.18 -12.84
CA MET A 175 -2.26 3.95 -11.70
C MET A 175 -3.73 4.18 -12.07
N ALA A 176 -4.05 5.23 -12.83
CA ALA A 176 -5.40 5.50 -13.30
C ALA A 176 -5.88 4.41 -14.28
N ALA A 177 -5.00 3.92 -15.16
CA ALA A 177 -5.30 2.80 -16.04
C ALA A 177 -5.56 1.50 -15.25
N LEU A 178 -4.79 1.23 -14.19
CA LEU A 178 -5.03 0.10 -13.28
C LEU A 178 -6.39 0.24 -12.60
N MET A 179 -6.71 1.41 -12.03
CA MET A 179 -8.02 1.70 -11.44
C MET A 179 -9.15 1.45 -12.42
N ALA A 180 -9.04 1.96 -13.64
CA ALA A 180 -10.04 1.77 -14.68
C ALA A 180 -10.21 0.29 -15.06
N GLY A 181 -9.11 -0.46 -15.16
CA GLY A 181 -9.12 -1.88 -15.45
C GLY A 181 -9.82 -2.70 -14.37
N VAL A 182 -9.52 -2.44 -13.08
CA VAL A 182 -10.12 -3.19 -11.98
C VAL A 182 -11.61 -2.89 -11.78
N LEU A 183 -12.11 -1.74 -12.25
CA LEU A 183 -13.55 -1.46 -12.26
C LEU A 183 -14.35 -2.41 -13.17
N LEU A 184 -13.69 -3.15 -14.06
CA LEU A 184 -14.34 -4.19 -14.87
C LEU A 184 -14.49 -5.52 -14.12
N LEU A 185 -13.75 -5.74 -13.03
CA LEU A 185 -13.77 -7.01 -12.29
C LEU A 185 -15.14 -7.37 -11.69
N PRO A 186 -15.90 -6.43 -11.11
CA PRO A 186 -17.26 -6.71 -10.65
C PRO A 186 -18.19 -7.17 -11.77
N LEU A 187 -18.00 -6.67 -13.00
CA LEU A 187 -18.80 -7.10 -14.17
C LEU A 187 -18.53 -8.55 -14.55
N LEU A 188 -17.35 -9.06 -14.22
CA LEU A 188 -16.93 -10.45 -14.44
C LEU A 188 -17.33 -11.39 -13.29
N GLY A 189 -18.03 -10.87 -12.27
CA GLY A 189 -18.42 -11.64 -11.08
C GLY A 189 -17.30 -11.80 -10.04
N PHE A 190 -16.19 -11.07 -10.17
CA PHE A 190 -15.18 -11.00 -9.13
C PHE A 190 -15.60 -9.95 -8.09
N ASP A 191 -16.16 -10.43 -6.96
CA ASP A 191 -16.44 -9.74 -5.67
C ASP A 191 -17.93 -9.79 -5.26
N ASP A 192 -18.18 -10.22 -4.02
CA ASP A 192 -19.51 -10.35 -3.37
C ASP A 192 -19.64 -9.38 -2.17
N GLY A 193 -18.72 -8.42 -2.05
CA GLY A 193 -18.71 -7.38 -1.03
C GLY A 193 -19.80 -6.31 -1.21
N SER A 194 -20.03 -5.48 -0.19
CA SER A 194 -21.07 -4.42 -0.23
C SER A 194 -20.75 -3.25 -1.17
N ARG A 195 -19.48 -3.08 -1.54
CA ARG A 195 -18.93 -1.99 -2.37
C ARG A 195 -17.82 -2.45 -3.30
N PRO A 196 -18.11 -3.35 -4.26
CA PRO A 196 -17.08 -3.99 -5.05
C PRO A 196 -16.25 -2.98 -5.87
N GLU A 197 -16.86 -1.95 -6.47
CA GLU A 197 -16.11 -1.00 -7.31
C GLU A 197 -15.15 -0.12 -6.49
N LEU A 198 -15.63 0.42 -5.36
CA LEU A 198 -14.80 1.24 -4.47
C LEU A 198 -13.69 0.42 -3.82
N ASN A 199 -14.00 -0.82 -3.44
CA ASN A 199 -13.04 -1.78 -2.92
C ASN A 199 -11.92 -1.98 -3.95
N TRP A 200 -12.23 -2.33 -5.20
CA TRP A 200 -11.22 -2.53 -6.24
C TRP A 200 -10.35 -1.30 -6.50
N VAL A 201 -10.91 -0.08 -6.45
CA VAL A 201 -10.11 1.15 -6.50
C VAL A 201 -9.12 1.22 -5.34
N ARG A 202 -9.54 0.90 -4.11
CA ARG A 202 -8.63 0.84 -2.95
C ARG A 202 -7.58 -0.26 -3.11
N TRP A 203 -7.92 -1.43 -3.65
CA TRP A 203 -6.96 -2.49 -3.97
C TRP A 203 -5.91 -2.03 -4.97
N SER A 204 -6.30 -1.29 -6.01
CA SER A 204 -5.33 -0.71 -6.94
C SER A 204 -4.38 0.27 -6.26
N LEU A 205 -4.83 1.05 -5.28
CA LEU A 205 -3.95 1.93 -4.48
C LEU A 205 -3.03 1.13 -3.54
N MET A 206 -3.53 0.05 -2.94
CA MET A 206 -2.75 -0.78 -2.02
C MET A 206 -1.68 -1.62 -2.72
N PHE A 207 -1.96 -2.13 -3.92
CA PHE A 207 -1.08 -3.03 -4.68
C PHE A 207 -0.30 -2.31 -5.79
N GLY A 208 -0.85 -1.23 -6.33
CA GLY A 208 -0.32 -0.51 -7.49
C GLY A 208 1.14 -0.12 -7.34
N PRO A 209 1.59 0.48 -6.22
CA PRO A 209 3.01 0.81 -6.04
C PRO A 209 3.94 -0.40 -6.21
N LEU A 210 3.59 -1.57 -5.64
CA LEU A 210 4.37 -2.80 -5.79
C LEU A 210 4.31 -3.32 -7.24
N LEU A 211 3.12 -3.41 -7.82
CA LEU A 211 2.94 -3.91 -9.19
C LEU A 211 3.73 -3.08 -10.20
N TRP A 212 3.68 -1.75 -10.04
CA TRP A 212 4.41 -0.84 -10.91
C TRP A 212 5.90 -0.81 -10.62
N PHE A 213 6.34 -1.09 -9.39
CA PHE A 213 7.77 -1.18 -9.08
C PHE A 213 8.50 -2.25 -9.89
N LEU A 214 7.82 -3.34 -10.23
CA LEU A 214 8.37 -4.39 -11.10
C LEU A 214 8.73 -3.87 -12.51
N VAL A 215 8.11 -2.77 -12.94
CA VAL A 215 8.27 -2.20 -14.29
C VAL A 215 9.00 -0.85 -14.24
N PHE A 216 8.71 -0.02 -13.24
CA PHE A 216 9.18 1.36 -13.10
C PHE A 216 9.91 1.55 -11.78
N GLU A 217 11.18 1.93 -11.87
CA GLU A 217 12.07 2.15 -10.72
C GLU A 217 11.57 3.26 -9.76
N HIS A 218 10.85 4.24 -10.29
CA HIS A 218 10.32 5.39 -9.55
C HIS A 218 8.93 5.12 -8.91
N ALA A 219 8.35 3.93 -9.10
CA ALA A 219 7.06 3.58 -8.51
C ALA A 219 6.96 3.69 -6.98
N PRO A 220 8.03 3.56 -6.16
CA PRO A 220 7.91 3.69 -4.70
C PRO A 220 7.45 5.09 -4.27
N PHE A 221 7.64 6.13 -5.09
CA PHE A 221 7.07 7.46 -4.85
C PHE A 221 5.54 7.48 -4.81
N LEU A 222 4.87 6.47 -5.40
CA LEU A 222 3.42 6.32 -5.33
C LEU A 222 2.93 5.89 -3.93
N LEU A 223 3.80 5.36 -3.05
CA LEU A 223 3.39 4.78 -1.76
C LEU A 223 2.64 5.78 -0.88
N LEU A 224 3.26 6.93 -0.56
CA LEU A 224 2.65 7.92 0.33
C LEU A 224 1.37 8.49 -0.28
N GLY A 225 1.40 8.82 -1.59
CA GLY A 225 0.22 9.30 -2.29
C GLY A 225 -0.92 8.29 -2.26
N SER A 226 -0.61 7.00 -2.43
CA SER A 226 -1.59 5.92 -2.39
C SER A 226 -2.21 5.76 -1.00
N TRP A 227 -1.39 5.83 0.05
CA TRP A 227 -1.89 5.80 1.43
C TRP A 227 -2.83 6.96 1.73
N ILE A 228 -2.44 8.19 1.38
CA ILE A 228 -3.30 9.37 1.58
C ILE A 228 -4.58 9.24 0.76
N ALA A 229 -4.48 8.77 -0.49
CA ALA A 229 -5.66 8.51 -1.32
C ALA A 229 -6.61 7.50 -0.68
N VAL A 230 -6.11 6.34 -0.22
CA VAL A 230 -6.92 5.31 0.45
C VAL A 230 -7.60 5.88 1.69
N MET A 231 -6.86 6.59 2.54
CA MET A 231 -7.40 7.23 3.75
C MET A 231 -8.53 8.22 3.43
N MET A 232 -8.47 8.90 2.29
CA MET A 232 -9.51 9.85 1.89
C MET A 232 -10.74 9.17 1.29
N THR A 233 -10.61 7.99 0.67
CA THR A 233 -11.76 7.32 0.03
C THR A 233 -12.87 6.93 1.03
N THR A 234 -12.53 6.59 2.27
CA THR A 234 -13.50 6.23 3.31
C THR A 234 -14.37 7.41 3.77
N PRO A 235 -13.81 8.51 4.33
CA PRO A 235 -14.61 9.64 4.76
C PRO A 235 -15.34 10.31 3.59
N LEU A 236 -14.77 10.30 2.39
CA LEU A 236 -15.41 10.86 1.21
C LEU A 236 -16.67 10.08 0.80
N SER A 237 -16.64 8.74 0.95
CA SER A 237 -17.83 7.92 0.72
C SER A 237 -18.97 8.26 1.70
N TRP A 238 -18.67 8.47 2.98
CA TRP A 238 -19.67 8.89 3.98
C TRP A 238 -20.19 10.32 3.81
N LEU A 239 -19.37 11.23 3.28
CA LEU A 239 -19.78 12.60 3.03
C LEU A 239 -20.71 12.74 1.82
N LEU A 240 -20.53 11.88 0.81
CA LEU A 240 -21.20 12.02 -0.49
C LEU A 240 -22.37 11.07 -0.67
N GLU A 241 -22.42 9.97 0.06
CA GLU A 241 -23.58 9.07 0.09
C GLU A 241 -24.65 9.61 1.06
N GLU A 242 -25.85 9.86 0.56
CA GLU A 242 -26.94 10.45 1.36
C GLU A 242 -27.47 9.49 2.43
N SER A 243 -27.28 8.18 2.21
CA SER A 243 -27.73 7.13 3.12
C SER A 243 -26.73 6.76 4.21
N ALA A 244 -25.56 7.41 4.25
CA ALA A 244 -24.52 7.14 5.23
C ALA A 244 -24.43 8.26 6.29
N ALA A 245 -24.11 7.88 7.53
CA ALA A 245 -23.87 8.86 8.59
C ALA A 245 -22.54 9.59 8.32
N SER A 246 -22.61 10.90 8.11
CA SER A 246 -21.41 11.71 7.86
C SER A 246 -20.46 11.70 9.08
N PRO A 247 -19.14 11.60 8.87
CA PRO A 247 -18.16 11.76 9.92
C PRO A 247 -18.22 13.16 10.52
N ARG A 248 -17.95 13.26 11.82
CA ARG A 248 -17.89 14.55 12.52
C ARG A 248 -16.79 15.42 11.88
N PRO A 249 -16.98 16.75 11.74
CA PRO A 249 -15.95 17.65 11.23
C PRO A 249 -14.54 17.49 11.84
N PRO A 250 -14.36 17.30 13.16
CA PRO A 250 -13.02 17.08 13.72
C PRO A 250 -12.34 15.79 13.26
N HIS A 251 -13.09 14.75 12.87
CA HIS A 251 -12.52 13.53 12.30
C HIS A 251 -11.83 13.83 10.97
N ILE A 252 -12.55 14.49 10.05
CA ILE A 252 -12.04 14.86 8.73
C ILE A 252 -10.88 15.84 8.85
N ALA A 253 -11.02 16.83 9.74
CA ALA A 253 -9.96 17.81 10.00
C ALA A 253 -8.68 17.15 10.54
N MET A 254 -8.81 16.14 11.41
CA MET A 254 -7.65 15.40 11.92
C MET A 254 -6.94 14.62 10.82
N ILE A 255 -7.66 13.89 9.97
CA ILE A 255 -7.07 13.16 8.83
C ILE A 255 -6.35 14.14 7.89
N ALA A 256 -7.01 15.23 7.52
CA ALA A 256 -6.45 16.24 6.64
C ALA A 256 -5.20 16.90 7.25
N LEU A 257 -5.24 17.27 8.53
CA LEU A 257 -4.12 17.86 9.24
C LEU A 257 -2.93 16.90 9.27
N LEU A 258 -3.13 15.65 9.64
CA LEU A 258 -2.06 14.65 9.71
C LEU A 258 -1.47 14.35 8.33
N ALA A 259 -2.28 14.33 7.28
CA ALA A 259 -1.81 14.19 5.90
C ALA A 259 -0.91 15.37 5.50
N VAL A 260 -1.34 16.61 5.78
CA VAL A 260 -0.54 17.82 5.50
C VAL A 260 0.76 17.80 6.30
N VAL A 261 0.71 17.50 7.60
CA VAL A 261 1.92 17.40 8.45
C VAL A 261 2.89 16.37 7.91
N THR A 262 2.39 15.21 7.46
CA THR A 262 3.24 14.15 6.88
C THR A 262 3.88 14.59 5.58
N ILE A 263 3.13 15.25 4.68
CA ILE A 263 3.68 15.79 3.42
C ILE A 263 4.73 16.88 3.70
N VAL A 264 4.44 17.82 4.61
CA VAL A 264 5.39 18.88 4.97
C VAL A 264 6.65 18.28 5.55
N PHE A 265 6.52 17.33 6.49
CA PHE A 265 7.67 16.63 7.07
C PHE A 265 8.50 15.92 6.01
N ALA A 266 7.84 15.19 5.10
CA ALA A 266 8.50 14.48 4.00
C ALA A 266 9.35 15.42 3.14
N ILE A 267 8.82 16.60 2.81
CA ILE A 267 9.53 17.61 2.02
C ILE A 267 10.69 18.22 2.82
N THR A 268 10.45 18.61 4.07
CA THR A 268 11.46 19.32 4.89
C THR A 268 12.58 18.42 5.40
N SER A 269 12.37 17.11 5.49
CA SER A 269 13.33 16.19 6.08
C SER A 269 14.57 15.93 5.22
N GLY A 270 14.49 16.13 3.91
CA GLY A 270 15.56 15.81 2.94
C GLY A 270 15.79 14.31 2.71
N GLU A 271 15.34 13.45 3.62
CA GLU A 271 15.65 12.01 3.68
C GLU A 271 14.65 11.14 2.90
N GLY A 272 13.89 11.76 1.99
CA GLY A 272 13.05 11.06 1.03
C GLY A 272 12.01 10.16 1.67
N LEU A 273 11.91 8.92 1.16
CA LEU A 273 10.93 7.97 1.64
C LEU A 273 11.32 7.31 2.98
N ARG A 274 12.59 7.38 3.39
CA ARG A 274 13.13 6.74 4.59
C ARG A 274 12.35 7.09 5.86
N TYR A 275 12.10 8.37 6.13
CA TYR A 275 11.30 8.80 7.29
C TYR A 275 9.82 9.01 6.96
N THR A 276 9.53 9.28 5.70
CA THR A 276 8.17 9.50 5.21
C THR A 276 7.31 8.24 5.32
N ILE A 277 7.89 7.06 5.06
CA ILE A 277 7.16 5.79 5.14
C ILE A 277 6.74 5.47 6.59
N PRO A 278 7.62 5.44 7.60
CA PRO A 278 7.19 5.25 8.99
C PRO A 278 6.16 6.28 9.48
N MET A 279 6.34 7.55 9.11
CA MET A 279 5.40 8.62 9.45
C MET A 279 4.03 8.41 8.78
N GLY A 280 4.02 8.13 7.48
CA GLY A 280 2.82 7.80 6.72
C GLY A 280 2.11 6.56 7.29
N ALA A 281 2.86 5.53 7.68
CA ALA A 281 2.30 4.34 8.30
C ALA A 281 1.59 4.67 9.63
N SER A 282 2.19 5.52 10.47
CA SER A 282 1.57 5.96 11.72
C SER A 282 0.24 6.70 11.46
N LEU A 283 0.22 7.56 10.44
CA LEU A 283 -0.99 8.25 9.99
C LEU A 283 -2.05 7.26 9.49
N CYS A 284 -1.67 6.25 8.70
CA CYS A 284 -2.59 5.22 8.22
C CYS A 284 -3.27 4.45 9.36
N VAL A 285 -2.50 4.11 10.40
CA VAL A 285 -3.02 3.44 11.61
C VAL A 285 -4.04 4.34 12.30
N VAL A 286 -3.72 5.62 12.53
CA VAL A 286 -4.63 6.57 13.19
C VAL A 286 -5.90 6.78 12.37
N SER A 287 -5.78 7.00 11.05
CA SER A 287 -6.93 7.17 10.15
C SER A 287 -7.86 5.96 10.19
N SER A 288 -7.30 4.75 10.09
CA SER A 288 -8.09 3.52 10.08
C SER A 288 -8.77 3.26 11.43
N MET A 289 -8.15 3.65 12.56
CA MET A 289 -8.79 3.64 13.87
C MET A 289 -9.96 4.61 13.96
N LEU A 290 -9.80 5.83 13.44
CA LEU A 290 -10.86 6.84 13.45
C LEU A 290 -12.05 6.41 12.56
N ASP A 291 -11.78 5.84 11.39
CA ASP A 291 -12.78 5.30 10.48
C ASP A 291 -13.58 4.16 11.13
N LEU A 292 -12.89 3.16 11.70
CA LEU A 292 -13.55 2.06 12.42
C LEU A 292 -14.39 2.55 13.59
N ARG A 293 -13.88 3.53 14.35
CA ARG A 293 -14.61 4.12 15.47
C ARG A 293 -15.88 4.83 14.98
N HIS A 294 -15.80 5.58 13.88
CA HIS A 294 -16.95 6.24 13.27
C HIS A 294 -18.00 5.20 12.84
N ALA A 295 -17.59 4.21 12.05
CA ALA A 295 -18.46 3.14 11.56
C ALA A 295 -19.15 2.36 12.70
N THR A 296 -18.43 2.10 13.79
CA THR A 296 -18.99 1.42 14.96
C THR A 296 -19.98 2.30 15.72
N SER A 297 -19.70 3.60 15.83
CA SER A 297 -20.55 4.55 16.54
C SER A 297 -21.84 4.91 15.80
N SER A 298 -21.82 4.92 14.47
CA SER A 298 -23.01 5.19 13.65
C SER A 298 -24.02 4.04 13.63
N ARG A 299 -23.67 2.89 14.21
CA ARG A 299 -24.54 1.71 14.39
C ARG A 299 -25.43 1.80 15.63
N GLN A 300 -25.09 2.63 16.62
CA GLN A 300 -25.81 2.81 17.88
C GLN A 300 -26.81 3.97 17.80
#